data_AF-G3MG16-F1
#
_entry.id   AF-G3MG16-F1
#
_cell.length_a   1.000
_cell.length_b   1.000
_cell.length_c   1.000
_cell.angle_alpha   90.00
_cell.angle_beta   90.00
_cell.angle_gamma   90.00
#
_symmetry.space_group_name_H-M   'P 1'
#
loop_
_entity.id
_entity.type
_entity.pdbx_description
1 polymer ?
#
loop_
_entity_poly.entity_id
_entity_poly.type
_entity_poly.pdbx_seq_one_letter_code
_entity_poly.pdbx_strand_id
1 'polypeptide(L)'
;MQAVTVTSHLLAALAIAAAILYEDNPRNSNRQHATLMTSVAEPLFVKWQTINRALVPSTRCQAVMKMREARAGLFQYSVYYTDPVSRTLEVFTSTLATSTTVSHILPNAVTYQTLPDGPVRLYKVMYADTQQGCFILVTKSPSYGRACRLLQTAKTVDREVP
;
A
#
# COMPACT_ATOMS: atom_id res chain seq x y z
N MET A 1 -5.99 38.56 -7.60
CA MET A 1 -4.87 37.61 -7.82
C MET A 1 -3.91 37.47 -6.63
N GLN A 2 -3.71 38.48 -5.77
CA GLN A 2 -2.78 38.39 -4.62
C GLN A 2 -3.31 37.61 -3.40
N ALA A 3 -4.63 37.63 -3.14
CA ALA A 3 -5.21 36.93 -1.98
C ALA A 3 -5.14 35.39 -2.08
N VAL A 4 -5.16 34.86 -3.31
CA VAL A 4 -5.09 33.40 -3.58
C VAL A 4 -3.67 32.86 -3.36
N THR A 5 -2.65 33.64 -3.70
CA THR A 5 -1.25 33.26 -3.46
C THR A 5 -0.91 33.26 -1.98
N VAL A 6 -1.34 34.28 -1.22
CA VAL A 6 -1.07 34.38 0.22
C VAL A 6 -1.71 33.23 1.01
N THR A 7 -2.97 32.87 0.70
CA THR A 7 -3.64 31.72 1.32
C THR A 7 -2.99 30.39 0.97
N SER A 8 -2.49 30.24 -0.27
CA SER A 8 -1.76 29.05 -0.71
C SER A 8 -0.44 28.85 0.06
N HIS A 9 0.32 29.94 0.27
CA HIS A 9 1.58 29.91 1.01
C HIS A 9 1.39 29.64 2.51
N LEU A 10 0.34 30.19 3.14
CA LEU A 10 -0.01 29.92 4.54
C LEU A 10 -0.38 28.45 4.78
N LEU A 11 -1.20 27.86 3.89
CA LEU A 11 -1.54 26.43 4.00
C LEU A 11 -0.34 25.50 3.75
N ALA A 12 0.59 25.90 2.88
CA ALA A 12 1.84 25.16 2.67
C ALA A 12 2.76 25.24 3.91
N ALA A 13 2.89 26.41 4.53
CA ALA A 13 3.69 26.60 5.74
C ALA A 13 3.12 25.83 6.95
N LEU A 14 1.80 25.79 7.11
CA LEU A 14 1.12 24.99 8.14
C LEU A 14 1.34 23.48 7.96
N ALA A 15 1.36 22.99 6.72
CA ALA A 15 1.65 21.58 6.44
C ALA A 15 3.09 21.17 6.78
N ILE A 16 4.05 22.10 6.60
CA ILE A 16 5.45 21.91 6.96
C ILE A 16 5.62 21.95 8.49
N ALA A 17 4.96 22.87 9.18
CA ALA A 17 5.01 23.00 10.65
C ALA A 17 4.34 21.81 11.38
N ALA A 18 3.36 21.15 10.76
CA ALA A 18 2.65 20.01 11.33
C ALA A 18 3.29 18.64 11.04
N ALA A 19 4.42 18.59 10.31
CA ALA A 19 5.11 17.34 9.93
C ALA A 19 4.18 16.25 9.36
N ILE A 20 3.20 16.66 8.55
CA ILE A 20 2.21 15.74 7.97
C ILE A 20 2.94 14.80 6.99
N LEU A 21 2.82 13.50 7.24
CA LEU A 21 3.42 12.48 6.39
C LEU A 21 2.76 12.46 5.00
N TYR A 22 3.51 12.07 3.97
CA TYR A 22 3.01 12.09 2.58
C TYR A 22 1.70 11.32 2.42
N GLU A 23 1.61 10.12 2.99
CA GLU A 23 0.43 9.25 2.97
C GLU A 23 -0.75 9.76 3.80
N ASP A 24 -0.52 10.76 4.64
CA ASP A 24 -1.50 11.40 5.52
C ASP A 24 -1.94 12.77 5.00
N ASN A 25 -1.35 13.25 3.89
CA ASN A 25 -1.66 14.55 3.32
C ASN A 25 -2.85 14.46 2.34
N PRO A 26 -4.01 15.10 2.65
CA PRO A 26 -5.20 15.02 1.80
C PRO A 26 -4.97 15.59 0.39
N ARG A 27 -3.97 16.45 0.19
CA ARG A 27 -3.61 17.00 -1.13
C ARG A 27 -3.12 15.94 -2.12
N ASN A 28 -2.63 14.81 -1.62
CA ASN A 28 -2.15 13.68 -2.42
C ASN A 28 -3.22 12.59 -2.60
N SER A 29 -4.46 12.82 -2.12
CA SER A 29 -5.54 11.83 -2.08
C SER A 29 -5.79 11.14 -3.43
N ASN A 30 -5.69 11.88 -4.53
CA ASN A 30 -5.86 11.37 -5.89
C ASN A 30 -4.93 10.19 -6.24
N ARG A 31 -3.79 10.03 -5.55
CA ARG A 31 -2.84 8.92 -5.71
C ARG A 31 -2.85 7.95 -4.53
N GLN A 32 -3.78 8.09 -3.61
CA GLN A 32 -3.80 7.36 -2.33
C GLN A 32 -5.08 6.57 -2.13
N HIS A 33 -6.01 6.59 -3.09
CA HIS A 33 -7.24 5.80 -2.96
C HIS A 33 -6.92 4.32 -3.02
N ALA A 34 -7.45 3.56 -2.05
CA ALA A 34 -7.33 2.11 -2.02
C ALA A 34 -7.93 1.45 -3.27
N THR A 35 -8.94 2.08 -3.88
CA THR A 35 -9.56 1.63 -5.14
C THR A 35 -8.57 1.53 -6.29
N LEU A 36 -7.51 2.36 -6.32
CA LEU A 36 -6.48 2.31 -7.36
C LEU A 36 -5.71 0.98 -7.33
N MET A 37 -5.51 0.42 -6.14
CA MET A 37 -4.88 -0.89 -5.95
C MET A 37 -5.91 -2.01 -6.10
N THR A 38 -7.10 -1.86 -5.52
CA THR A 38 -8.12 -2.93 -5.55
C THR A 38 -8.82 -3.06 -6.90
N SER A 39 -8.71 -2.10 -7.81
CA SER A 39 -9.20 -2.24 -9.18
C SER A 39 -8.28 -3.09 -10.07
N VAL A 40 -7.02 -3.31 -9.68
CA VAL A 40 -6.05 -4.08 -10.47
C VAL A 40 -6.50 -5.55 -10.58
N ALA A 41 -6.53 -6.06 -11.81
CA ALA A 41 -7.01 -7.42 -12.14
C ALA A 41 -5.86 -8.40 -12.45
N GLU A 42 -4.63 -8.01 -12.20
CA GLU A 42 -3.43 -8.83 -12.38
C GLU A 42 -2.60 -8.87 -11.08
N PRO A 43 -1.63 -9.78 -10.95
CA PRO A 43 -0.78 -9.84 -9.77
C PRO A 43 0.00 -8.54 -9.53
N LEU A 44 0.07 -8.13 -8.27
CA LEU A 44 0.95 -7.08 -7.77
C LEU A 44 2.13 -7.73 -7.04
N PHE A 45 3.30 -7.67 -7.67
CA PHE A 45 4.56 -8.22 -7.15
C PHE A 45 5.26 -7.22 -6.28
N VAL A 46 5.81 -7.66 -5.16
CA VAL A 46 6.60 -6.82 -4.26
C VAL A 46 8.01 -6.75 -4.80
N LYS A 47 8.36 -5.63 -5.40
CA LYS A 47 9.68 -5.38 -5.99
C LYS A 47 10.70 -5.04 -4.91
N TRP A 48 10.36 -4.09 -4.04
CA TRP A 48 11.20 -3.64 -2.93
C TRP A 48 10.40 -3.53 -1.64
N GLN A 49 11.08 -3.72 -0.51
CA GLN A 49 10.49 -3.52 0.81
C GLN A 49 11.57 -3.14 1.83
N THR A 50 11.17 -2.43 2.88
CA THR A 50 12.05 -2.15 4.02
C THR A 50 12.47 -3.46 4.71
N ILE A 51 13.73 -3.55 5.15
CA ILE A 51 14.21 -4.68 5.96
C ILE A 51 13.74 -4.49 7.41
N ASN A 52 12.49 -4.88 7.70
CA ASN A 52 11.91 -4.82 9.04
C ASN A 52 10.99 -6.03 9.29
N ARG A 53 11.56 -7.12 9.81
CA ARG A 53 10.86 -8.41 9.99
C ARG A 53 9.65 -8.34 10.94
N ALA A 54 9.61 -7.33 11.81
CA ALA A 54 8.48 -7.11 12.71
C ALA A 54 7.26 -6.50 12.00
N LEU A 55 7.43 -5.91 10.82
CA LEU A 55 6.38 -5.21 10.07
C LEU A 55 6.10 -5.77 8.68
N VAL A 56 7.09 -6.37 8.03
CA VAL A 56 6.98 -6.98 6.71
C VAL A 56 7.71 -8.32 6.70
N PRO A 57 7.19 -9.33 6.00
CA PRO A 57 7.81 -10.65 5.98
C PRO A 57 9.13 -10.62 5.20
N SER A 58 10.11 -11.42 5.60
CA SER A 58 11.40 -11.54 4.90
C SER A 58 11.41 -12.57 3.76
N THR A 59 10.24 -13.08 3.37
CA THR A 59 10.10 -14.07 2.31
C THR A 59 10.37 -13.46 0.93
N ARG A 60 10.73 -14.29 -0.05
CA ARG A 60 10.95 -13.86 -1.44
C ARG A 60 9.71 -14.08 -2.29
N CYS A 61 9.74 -13.59 -3.53
CA CYS A 61 8.69 -13.80 -4.54
C CYS A 61 7.29 -13.45 -4.03
N GLN A 62 7.19 -12.39 -3.24
CA GLN A 62 5.93 -11.98 -2.65
C GLN A 62 5.04 -11.31 -3.70
N ALA A 63 3.80 -11.73 -3.80
CA ALA A 63 2.80 -11.10 -4.67
C ALA A 63 1.40 -11.23 -4.10
N VAL A 64 0.48 -10.37 -4.56
CA VAL A 64 -0.94 -10.47 -4.24
C VAL A 64 -1.77 -10.36 -5.50
N MET A 65 -2.84 -11.15 -5.62
CA MET A 65 -3.76 -11.10 -6.74
C MET A 65 -5.21 -11.09 -6.23
N LYS A 66 -6.01 -10.14 -6.70
CA LYS A 66 -7.44 -10.09 -6.38
C LYS A 66 -8.14 -11.27 -7.05
N MET A 67 -8.87 -12.05 -6.26
CA MET A 67 -9.74 -13.11 -6.78
C MET A 67 -11.13 -12.55 -7.07
N ARG A 68 -11.73 -11.90 -6.07
CA ARG A 68 -13.06 -11.30 -6.16
C ARG A 68 -13.27 -10.23 -5.10
N GLU A 69 -14.25 -9.37 -5.33
CA GLU A 69 -14.85 -8.57 -4.28
C GLU A 69 -15.97 -9.39 -3.62
N ALA A 70 -15.85 -9.63 -2.32
CA ALA A 70 -16.87 -10.37 -1.56
C ALA A 70 -18.07 -9.48 -1.21
N ARG A 71 -17.79 -8.22 -0.90
CA ARG A 71 -18.75 -7.11 -0.72
C ARG A 71 -18.00 -5.79 -0.78
N ALA A 72 -18.71 -4.67 -0.84
CA ALA A 72 -18.12 -3.33 -0.89
C ALA A 72 -16.99 -3.16 0.15
N GLY A 73 -15.77 -2.93 -0.34
CA GLY A 73 -14.58 -2.70 0.50
C GLY A 73 -13.98 -3.96 1.15
N LEU A 74 -14.45 -5.15 0.79
CA LEU A 74 -13.96 -6.44 1.29
C LEU A 74 -13.68 -7.39 0.13
N PHE A 75 -12.44 -7.85 0.02
CA PHE A 75 -11.94 -8.60 -1.13
C PHE A 75 -11.27 -9.89 -0.68
N GLN A 76 -11.32 -10.91 -1.54
CA GLN A 76 -10.50 -12.10 -1.40
C GLN A 76 -9.30 -12.01 -2.33
N TYR A 77 -8.11 -12.24 -1.77
CA TYR A 77 -6.83 -12.19 -2.49
C TYR A 77 -6.09 -13.51 -2.33
N SER A 78 -5.45 -13.96 -3.40
CA SER A 78 -4.36 -14.94 -3.33
C SER A 78 -3.08 -14.19 -2.95
N VAL A 79 -2.37 -14.69 -1.94
CA VAL A 79 -1.07 -14.16 -1.49
C VAL A 79 -0.01 -15.21 -1.75
N TYR A 80 0.99 -14.84 -2.54
CA TYR A 80 2.09 -15.69 -2.96
C TYR A 80 3.36 -15.32 -2.21
N TYR A 81 4.17 -16.31 -1.85
CA TYR A 81 5.51 -16.11 -1.28
C TYR A 81 6.35 -17.38 -1.44
N THR A 82 7.67 -17.27 -1.40
CA THR A 82 8.55 -18.44 -1.26
C THR A 82 8.72 -18.78 0.21
N ASP A 83 8.36 -20.02 0.58
CA ASP A 83 8.59 -20.53 1.92
C ASP A 83 10.11 -20.64 2.20
N PRO A 84 10.61 -20.11 3.33
CA PRO A 84 12.05 -20.05 3.58
C PRO A 84 12.68 -21.41 3.89
N VAL A 85 11.88 -22.42 4.26
CA VAL A 85 12.36 -23.76 4.66
C VAL A 85 12.38 -24.69 3.46
N SER A 86 11.21 -24.91 2.86
CA SER A 86 10.99 -25.80 1.71
C SER A 86 11.46 -25.20 0.38
N ARG A 87 11.59 -23.87 0.30
CA ARG A 87 11.96 -23.12 -0.92
C ARG A 87 10.96 -23.28 -2.08
N THR A 88 9.75 -23.74 -1.80
CA THR A 88 8.64 -23.82 -2.75
C THR A 88 7.89 -22.50 -2.80
N LEU A 89 7.21 -22.25 -3.93
CA LEU A 89 6.26 -21.15 -4.05
C LEU A 89 4.95 -21.59 -3.39
N GLU A 90 4.58 -20.90 -2.32
CA GLU A 90 3.35 -21.14 -1.58
C GLU A 90 2.30 -20.08 -1.91
N VAL A 91 1.03 -20.46 -1.75
CA VAL A 91 -0.11 -19.58 -1.93
C VAL A 91 -1.15 -19.83 -0.85
N PHE A 92 -1.73 -18.76 -0.32
CA PHE A 92 -2.88 -18.85 0.58
C PHE A 92 -3.90 -17.75 0.28
N THR A 93 -5.14 -17.95 0.72
CA THR A 93 -6.21 -16.95 0.58
C THR A 93 -6.22 -16.02 1.78
N SER A 94 -6.20 -14.71 1.52
CA SER A 94 -6.26 -13.66 2.54
C SER A 94 -7.45 -12.74 2.25
N THR A 95 -8.11 -12.27 3.31
CA THR A 95 -9.13 -11.22 3.17
C THR A 95 -8.46 -9.87 3.22
N LEU A 96 -8.70 -9.03 2.20
CA LEU A 96 -8.28 -7.65 2.17
C LEU A 96 -9.48 -6.74 2.44
N ALA A 97 -9.37 -5.87 3.42
CA ALA A 97 -10.39 -4.86 3.73
C ALA A 97 -9.84 -3.45 3.48
N THR A 98 -10.66 -2.56 2.93
CA THR A 98 -10.31 -1.14 2.75
C THR A 98 -10.82 -0.30 3.91
N SER A 99 -10.07 0.72 4.32
CA SER A 99 -10.48 1.66 5.36
C SER A 99 -10.03 3.09 5.06
N THR A 100 -10.69 4.05 5.70
CA THR A 100 -10.37 5.47 5.63
C THR A 100 -9.62 5.88 6.89
N THR A 101 -8.46 6.51 6.74
CA THR A 101 -7.69 7.07 7.86
C THR A 101 -8.13 8.51 8.15
N VAL A 102 -7.85 9.02 9.36
CA VAL A 102 -8.37 10.30 9.89
C VAL A 102 -8.26 11.50 8.93
N SER A 103 -7.20 11.56 8.12
CA SER A 103 -6.95 12.68 7.21
C SER A 103 -7.63 12.56 5.84
N HIS A 104 -8.36 11.47 5.57
CA HIS A 104 -8.92 11.18 4.25
C HIS A 104 -10.45 11.07 4.31
N ILE A 105 -11.11 11.38 3.18
CA ILE A 105 -12.57 11.23 3.02
C ILE A 105 -12.87 9.87 2.37
N LEU A 106 -12.02 9.43 1.45
CA LEU A 106 -12.15 8.17 0.73
C LEU A 106 -11.18 7.12 1.29
N PRO A 107 -11.49 5.82 1.16
CA PRO A 107 -10.62 4.76 1.63
C PRO A 107 -9.22 4.89 1.03
N ASN A 108 -8.20 4.96 1.90
CA ASN A 108 -6.79 5.14 1.54
C ASN A 108 -5.87 4.09 2.16
N ALA A 109 -6.44 3.11 2.85
CA ALA A 109 -5.70 2.02 3.47
C ALA A 109 -6.31 0.68 3.10
N VAL A 110 -5.44 -0.34 3.11
CA VAL A 110 -5.79 -1.75 2.93
C VAL A 110 -5.26 -2.55 4.12
N THR A 111 -6.03 -3.53 4.57
CA THR A 111 -5.68 -4.39 5.70
C THR A 111 -5.76 -5.85 5.28
N TYR A 112 -4.66 -6.58 5.37
CA TYR A 112 -4.57 -7.99 4.96
C TYR A 112 -3.40 -8.72 5.62
N GLN A 113 -3.39 -10.06 5.54
CA GLN A 113 -2.26 -10.90 5.95
C GLN A 113 -1.29 -11.13 4.78
N THR A 114 0.01 -11.12 5.07
CA THR A 114 1.07 -11.34 4.08
C THR A 114 1.75 -12.70 4.18
N LEU A 115 1.44 -13.47 5.23
CA LEU A 115 1.86 -14.86 5.47
C LEU A 115 0.69 -15.64 6.09
N PRO A 116 0.63 -16.97 5.91
CA PRO A 116 -0.31 -17.82 6.64
C PRO A 116 -0.11 -17.65 8.14
N ASP A 117 -1.20 -17.58 8.90
CA ASP A 117 -1.23 -17.36 10.35
C ASP A 117 -0.47 -16.11 10.84
N GLY A 118 -0.05 -15.24 9.92
CA GLY A 118 0.61 -13.99 10.22
C GLY A 118 -0.35 -12.91 10.69
N PRO A 119 0.17 -11.83 11.29
CA PRO A 119 -0.66 -10.72 11.71
C PRO A 119 -1.35 -10.05 10.51
N VAL A 120 -2.62 -9.69 10.69
CA VAL A 120 -3.34 -8.79 9.80
C VAL A 120 -2.76 -7.39 9.97
N ARG A 121 -2.27 -6.77 8.89
CA ARG A 121 -1.60 -5.48 8.95
C ARG A 121 -2.29 -4.43 8.10
N LEU A 122 -2.41 -3.22 8.65
CA LEU A 122 -2.86 -2.05 7.92
C LEU A 122 -1.71 -1.43 7.14
N TYR A 123 -1.92 -1.26 5.85
CA TYR A 123 -1.05 -0.55 4.93
C TYR A 123 -1.81 0.65 4.36
N LYS A 124 -1.31 1.86 4.59
CA LYS A 124 -1.78 3.04 3.87
C LYS A 124 -1.22 2.99 2.45
N VAL A 125 -2.03 3.35 1.47
CA VAL A 125 -1.58 3.61 0.10
C VAL A 125 -0.86 4.95 0.15
N MET A 126 0.46 4.92 0.14
CA MET A 126 1.29 6.12 0.10
C MET A 126 1.26 6.74 -1.28
N TYR A 127 1.35 5.91 -2.33
CA TYR A 127 1.33 6.33 -3.73
C TYR A 127 0.78 5.20 -4.61
N ALA A 128 0.04 5.57 -5.66
CA ALA A 128 -0.45 4.65 -6.67
C ALA A 128 -0.44 5.33 -8.05
N ASP A 129 0.11 4.62 -9.02
CA ASP A 129 0.07 4.94 -10.43
C ASP A 129 -0.38 3.71 -11.20
N THR A 130 -1.63 3.70 -11.61
CA THR A 130 -2.23 2.58 -12.33
C THR A 130 -1.77 2.49 -13.78
N GLN A 131 -1.29 3.58 -14.37
CA GLN A 131 -0.79 3.59 -15.75
C GLN A 131 0.60 2.98 -15.82
N GLN A 132 1.48 3.34 -14.89
CA GLN A 132 2.81 2.76 -14.76
C GLN A 132 2.81 1.45 -13.94
N GLY A 133 1.65 1.08 -13.39
CA GLY A 133 1.47 -0.11 -12.58
C GLY A 133 2.39 -0.14 -11.36
N CYS A 134 2.57 0.99 -10.67
CA CYS A 134 3.47 1.15 -9.53
C CYS A 134 2.70 1.62 -8.29
N PHE A 135 2.92 0.96 -7.15
CA PHE A 135 2.20 1.22 -5.91
C PHE A 135 3.18 1.21 -4.74
N ILE A 136 3.03 2.15 -3.82
CA ILE A 136 3.82 2.22 -2.59
C ILE A 136 2.85 2.13 -1.41
N LEU A 137 3.06 1.12 -0.58
CA LEU A 137 2.33 0.88 0.64
C LEU A 137 3.22 1.18 1.84
N VAL A 138 2.62 1.72 2.91
CA VAL A 138 3.32 1.97 4.16
C VAL A 138 2.54 1.45 5.35
N THR A 139 3.24 0.76 6.25
CA THR A 139 2.75 0.37 7.57
C THR A 139 3.61 1.04 8.65
N LYS A 140 3.01 1.29 9.82
CA LYS A 140 3.72 1.75 11.01
C LYS A 140 3.30 1.00 12.25
N SER A 141 4.21 0.88 13.21
CA SER A 141 3.95 0.41 14.56
C SER A 141 4.69 1.31 15.56
N PRO A 142 4.10 1.62 16.72
CA PRO A 142 4.80 2.34 17.79
C PRO A 142 6.14 1.67 18.18
N SER A 143 6.18 0.33 18.23
CA SER A 143 7.34 -0.42 18.72
C SER A 143 8.40 -0.70 17.66
N TYR A 144 8.04 -0.65 16.37
CA TYR A 144 8.91 -1.10 15.27
C TYR A 144 9.10 -0.04 14.18
N GLY A 145 8.61 1.17 14.40
CA GLY A 145 8.74 2.28 13.46
C GLY A 145 7.91 2.07 12.21
N ARG A 146 8.51 2.33 11.04
CA ARG A 146 7.85 2.38 9.74
C ARG A 146 8.46 1.37 8.77
N ALA A 147 7.63 0.79 7.91
CA ALA A 147 8.08 -0.04 6.81
C ALA A 147 7.28 0.26 5.54
N CYS A 148 7.96 0.25 4.40
CA CYS A 148 7.37 0.47 3.09
C CYS A 148 7.46 -0.79 2.23
N ARG A 149 6.55 -0.91 1.26
CA ARG A 149 6.56 -1.92 0.20
C ARG A 149 6.26 -1.25 -1.13
N LEU A 150 7.10 -1.47 -2.12
CA LEU A 150 6.87 -1.08 -3.50
C LEU A 150 6.36 -2.29 -4.27
N LEU A 151 5.22 -2.15 -4.90
CA LEU A 151 4.60 -3.17 -5.73
C LEU A 151 4.54 -2.72 -7.18
N GLN A 152 4.74 -3.67 -8.09
CA GLN A 152 4.54 -3.49 -9.52
C GLN A 152 3.59 -4.55 -10.08
N THR A 153 2.80 -4.17 -11.08
CA THR A 153 1.95 -5.13 -11.81
C THR A 153 2.78 -6.18 -12.55
N ALA A 154 2.19 -7.32 -12.87
CA ALA A 154 2.81 -8.35 -13.70
C ALA A 154 3.39 -7.81 -15.02
N LYS A 155 2.73 -6.83 -15.65
CA LYS A 155 3.20 -6.20 -16.90
C LYS A 155 4.41 -5.28 -16.74
N THR A 156 4.66 -4.77 -15.54
CA THR A 156 5.68 -3.73 -15.30
C THR A 156 6.79 -4.16 -14.35
N VAL A 157 6.67 -5.32 -13.71
CA VAL A 157 7.63 -5.80 -12.70
C VAL A 157 9.05 -6.01 -13.24
N ASP A 158 9.21 -6.32 -14.53
CA ASP A 158 10.54 -6.48 -15.16
C ASP A 158 11.16 -5.16 -15.62
N ARG A 159 10.42 -4.06 -15.54
CA ARG A 159 10.91 -2.71 -15.86
C ARG A 159 11.55 -2.06 -14.65
N GLU A 160 12.26 -0.97 -14.88
CA GLU A 160 12.69 -0.10 -13.80
C GLU A 160 11.48 0.48 -13.06
N VAL A 161 11.71 0.86 -11.80
CA VAL A 161 10.71 1.60 -11.04
C VAL A 161 10.60 3.01 -11.67
N PRO A 162 9.40 3.43 -12.10
CA PRO A 162 9.17 4.70 -12.80
C PRO A 162 9.35 5.93 -11.89
#